data_AF-A0A7J6RC50-F1
#
_entry.id   AF-A0A7J6RC50-F1
#
_cell.length_a   1.000
_cell.length_b   1.000
_cell.length_c   1.000
_cell.angle_alpha   90.00
_cell.angle_beta   90.00
_cell.angle_gamma   90.00
#
_symmetry.space_group_name_H-M   'P 1'
#
loop_
_entity.id
_entity.type
_entity.pdbx_description
1 polymer ?
#
loop_
_entity_poly.entity_id
_entity_poly.type
_entity_poly.pdbx_seq_one_letter_code
_entity_poly.pdbx_strand_id
1 'polypeptide(L)'
;MYAAIRCEEQARALAEKEGRTAEKVFVISNDLMRDHFWRMMVPQSFLRWRERHVCRVRITFPEEDVDKKEYSFEMPSVYSTRIQRQGRYCHVPITRPVDDQQPETETKWLAVVNKAAGSE
;
A
#
# COMPACT_ATOMS: atom_id res chain seq x y z
N MET A 1 -5.31 -10.98 9.31
CA MET A 1 -4.84 -11.19 7.91
C MET A 1 -5.52 -12.36 7.23
N TYR A 2 -5.47 -13.60 7.75
CA TYR A 2 -6.26 -14.71 7.18
C TYR A 2 -7.74 -14.36 7.03
N ALA A 3 -8.32 -13.65 8.00
CA ALA A 3 -9.68 -13.13 7.89
C ALA A 3 -9.86 -12.12 6.75
N ALA A 4 -8.89 -11.23 6.52
CA ALA A 4 -8.97 -10.22 5.46
C ALA A 4 -8.73 -10.82 4.06
N ILE A 5 -7.77 -11.75 3.94
CA ILE A 5 -7.53 -12.52 2.71
C ILE A 5 -8.75 -13.40 2.41
N ARG A 6 -9.32 -14.08 3.41
CA ARG A 6 -10.57 -14.83 3.24
C ARG A 6 -11.75 -13.92 2.89
N CYS A 7 -11.87 -12.75 3.49
CA CYS A 7 -12.89 -11.76 3.11
C CYS A 7 -12.71 -11.30 1.67
N GLU A 8 -11.47 -11.08 1.20
CA GLU A 8 -11.18 -10.75 -0.20
C GLU A 8 -11.56 -11.90 -1.14
N GLU A 9 -11.21 -13.14 -0.80
CA GLU A 9 -11.60 -14.34 -1.54
C GLU A 9 -13.12 -14.52 -1.59
N GLN A 10 -13.81 -14.30 -0.47
CA GLN A 10 -15.27 -14.36 -0.38
C GLN A 10 -15.93 -13.24 -1.18
N ALA A 11 -15.44 -12.00 -1.07
CA ALA A 11 -15.92 -10.86 -1.84
C ALA A 11 -15.73 -11.10 -3.35
N ARG A 12 -14.61 -11.70 -3.75
CA ARG A 12 -14.35 -12.08 -5.14
C ARG A 12 -15.29 -13.16 -5.64
N ALA A 13 -15.52 -14.21 -4.85
CA ALA A 13 -16.44 -15.29 -5.20
C ALA A 13 -17.90 -14.79 -5.30
N LEU A 14 -18.31 -13.88 -4.42
CA LEU A 14 -19.64 -13.25 -4.48
C LEU A 14 -19.78 -12.37 -5.73
N ALA A 15 -18.78 -11.54 -6.02
CA ALA A 15 -18.80 -10.67 -7.20
C ALA A 15 -18.83 -11.46 -8.52
N GLU A 16 -18.08 -12.55 -8.61
CA GLU A 16 -18.08 -13.46 -9.77
C GLU A 16 -19.48 -14.06 -10.00
N LYS A 17 -20.15 -14.49 -8.93
CA LYS A 17 -21.52 -15.02 -9.00
C LYS A 17 -22.53 -13.97 -9.46
N GLU A 18 -22.29 -12.71 -9.14
CA GLU A 18 -23.16 -11.58 -9.49
C GLU A 18 -22.78 -10.89 -10.81
N GLY A 19 -21.76 -11.38 -11.53
CA GLY A 19 -21.27 -10.77 -12.77
C GLY A 19 -20.65 -9.38 -12.57
N ARG A 20 -20.17 -9.09 -11.36
CA ARG A 20 -19.54 -7.80 -10.99
C ARG A 20 -18.05 -7.99 -10.73
N THR A 21 -17.29 -6.91 -10.77
CA THR A 21 -15.90 -6.92 -10.30
C THR A 21 -15.88 -6.91 -8.78
N ALA A 22 -15.00 -7.72 -8.18
CA ALA A 22 -14.81 -7.78 -6.74
C ALA A 22 -14.41 -6.41 -6.18
N GLU A 23 -15.14 -5.93 -5.18
CA GLU A 23 -14.78 -4.70 -4.48
C GLU A 23 -13.48 -4.90 -3.69
N LYS A 24 -12.61 -3.90 -3.76
CA LYS A 24 -11.35 -3.88 -3.03
C LYS A 24 -11.63 -3.69 -1.55
N VAL A 25 -11.17 -4.62 -0.72
CA VAL A 25 -11.33 -4.55 0.75
C VAL A 25 -10.22 -3.68 1.34
N PHE A 26 -10.54 -2.89 2.37
CA PHE A 26 -9.55 -2.11 3.13
C PHE A 26 -9.56 -2.51 4.60
N VAL A 27 -8.39 -2.41 5.23
CA VAL A 27 -8.20 -2.59 6.67
C VAL A 27 -7.74 -1.28 7.25
N ILE A 28 -8.55 -0.68 8.12
CA ILE A 28 -8.19 0.58 8.79
C ILE A 28 -7.33 0.21 10.01
N SER A 29 -6.06 0.58 10.00
CA SER A 29 -5.16 0.37 11.13
C SER A 29 -3.95 1.31 11.08
N ASN A 30 -3.58 1.84 12.24
CA ASN A 30 -2.36 2.62 12.43
C ASN A 30 -1.19 1.75 12.94
N ASP A 31 -1.41 0.45 13.16
CA ASP A 31 -0.34 -0.48 13.49
C ASP A 31 0.66 -0.57 12.31
N LEU A 32 1.95 -0.49 12.62
CA LEU A 32 3.02 -0.60 11.63
C LEU A 32 3.24 -2.05 11.17
N MET A 33 2.70 -3.01 11.91
CA MET A 33 2.74 -4.45 11.67
C MET A 33 4.18 -4.97 11.50
N ARG A 34 5.07 -4.57 12.42
CA ARG A 34 6.53 -4.86 12.40
C ARG A 34 7.01 -5.84 13.48
N ASP A 35 6.13 -6.28 14.37
CA ASP A 35 6.47 -7.15 15.50
C ASP A 35 6.92 -8.58 15.07
N HIS A 36 7.30 -9.39 16.05
CA HIS A 36 7.74 -10.77 15.82
C HIS A 36 6.67 -11.65 15.17
N PHE A 37 5.40 -11.44 15.51
CA PHE A 37 4.29 -12.17 14.94
C PHE A 37 4.17 -11.90 13.43
N TRP A 38 4.29 -10.65 13.00
CA TRP A 38 4.25 -10.29 11.57
C TRP A 38 5.46 -10.80 10.79
N ARG A 39 6.64 -10.91 11.42
CA ARG A 39 7.85 -11.45 10.77
C ARG A 39 7.75 -12.93 10.41
N MET A 40 6.93 -13.71 11.11
CA MET A 40 6.72 -15.13 10.83
C MET A 40 5.82 -15.39 9.62
N MET A 41 5.00 -14.41 9.20
CA MET A 41 4.15 -14.54 8.03
C MET A 41 4.90 -14.09 6.77
N VAL A 42 5.28 -15.06 5.92
CA VAL A 42 5.93 -14.91 4.59
C VAL A 42 6.15 -13.43 4.20
N PRO A 43 7.33 -12.86 4.52
CA PRO A 43 7.49 -11.41 4.58
C PRO A 43 7.06 -10.67 3.30
N GLN A 44 7.28 -11.28 2.12
CA GLN A 44 6.99 -10.64 0.84
C GLN A 44 5.50 -10.56 0.50
N SER A 45 4.72 -11.61 0.72
CA SER A 45 3.28 -11.60 0.41
C SER A 45 2.53 -10.72 1.39
N PHE A 46 2.90 -10.76 2.66
CA PHE A 46 2.33 -9.89 3.68
C PHE A 46 2.60 -8.42 3.40
N LEU A 47 3.84 -8.02 3.10
CA LEU A 47 4.17 -6.63 2.80
C LEU A 47 3.39 -6.11 1.58
N ARG A 48 3.21 -6.94 0.55
CA ARG A 48 2.40 -6.61 -0.65
C ARG A 48 0.91 -6.52 -0.33
N TRP A 49 0.40 -7.36 0.56
CA TRP A 49 -0.98 -7.27 1.02
C TRP A 49 -1.20 -5.99 1.81
N ARG A 50 -0.33 -5.72 2.80
CA ARG A 50 -0.37 -4.54 3.66
C ARG A 50 -0.39 -3.25 2.83
N GLU A 51 0.53 -3.12 1.88
CA GLU A 51 0.64 -1.96 1.00
C GLU A 51 -0.60 -1.69 0.15
N ARG A 52 -1.39 -2.72 -0.18
CA ARG A 52 -2.57 -2.58 -1.05
C ARG A 52 -3.87 -2.37 -0.27
N HIS A 53 -3.93 -2.77 1.00
CA HIS A 53 -5.18 -2.88 1.76
C HIS A 53 -5.20 -2.05 3.04
N VAL A 54 -4.06 -1.74 3.66
CA VAL A 54 -4.04 -1.03 4.94
C VAL A 54 -4.20 0.47 4.73
N CYS A 55 -5.27 1.02 5.29
CA CYS A 55 -5.55 2.45 5.34
C CYS A 55 -5.22 2.96 6.75
N ARG A 56 -4.54 4.10 6.84
CA ARG A 56 -4.27 4.76 8.13
C ARG A 56 -5.27 5.85 8.39
N VAL A 57 -5.59 6.06 9.66
CA VAL A 57 -6.47 7.15 10.10
C VAL A 57 -5.64 8.23 10.77
N ARG A 58 -5.82 9.47 10.32
CA ARG A 58 -5.29 10.67 10.97
C ARG A 58 -6.45 11.45 11.58
N ILE A 59 -6.24 11.91 12.81
CA ILE A 59 -7.21 12.72 13.54
C ILE A 59 -6.59 14.11 13.67
N THR A 60 -7.28 15.11 13.12
CA THR A 60 -6.89 16.52 13.19
C THR A 60 -7.90 17.29 14.01
N PHE A 61 -7.40 18.32 14.71
CA PHE A 61 -8.19 19.24 15.53
C PHE A 61 -8.01 20.62 14.91
N PRO A 62 -9.03 21.16 14.20
CA PRO A 62 -8.94 22.47 13.59
C PRO A 62 -8.71 23.56 14.65
N GLU A 63 -7.87 24.55 14.36
CA GLU A 63 -7.64 25.67 15.29
C GLU A 63 -8.90 26.50 15.54
N GLU A 64 -9.82 26.56 14.56
CA GLU A 64 -11.07 27.32 14.64
C GLU A 64 -12.11 26.70 15.59
N ASP A 65 -12.02 25.39 15.86
CA ASP A 65 -12.95 24.65 16.72
C ASP A 65 -12.26 23.45 17.36
N VAL A 66 -11.73 23.66 18.56
CA VAL A 66 -10.94 22.67 19.32
C VAL A 66 -11.75 21.43 19.70
N ASP A 67 -13.08 21.55 19.77
CA ASP A 67 -13.98 20.44 20.08
C ASP A 67 -14.33 19.59 18.85
N LYS A 68 -14.08 20.11 17.64
CA LYS A 68 -14.30 19.41 16.39
C LYS A 68 -13.15 18.46 16.07
N LYS A 69 -13.47 17.16 15.93
CA LYS A 69 -12.53 16.13 15.47
C LYS A 69 -12.75 15.86 13.99
N GLU A 70 -11.71 16.02 13.18
CA GLU A 70 -11.73 15.66 11.77
C GLU A 70 -10.92 14.38 11.54
N TYR A 71 -11.54 13.43 10.85
CA TYR A 71 -10.92 12.16 10.51
C TYR A 71 -10.55 12.17 9.04
N SER A 72 -9.28 11.91 8.73
CA SER A 72 -8.80 11.71 7.37
C SER A 72 -8.20 10.32 7.22
N PHE A 73 -8.43 9.72 6.06
CA PHE A 73 -7.99 8.38 5.74
C PHE A 73 -6.88 8.43 4.69
N GLU A 74 -5.72 7.90 5.04
CA GLU A 74 -4.63 7.71 4.09
C GLU A 74 -4.89 6.42 3.31
N MET A 75 -5.40 6.59 2.10
CA MET A 75 -5.68 5.46 1.22
C MET A 75 -4.38 4.80 0.74
N PRO A 76 -4.36 3.46 0.58
CA PRO A 76 -3.25 2.77 -0.07
C PRO A 76 -2.91 3.36 -1.43
N SER A 77 -1.62 3.39 -1.78
CA SER A 77 -1.18 3.88 -3.09
C SER A 77 -1.86 3.13 -4.25
N VAL A 78 -2.17 3.85 -5.32
CA VAL A 78 -2.69 3.29 -6.57
C VAL A 78 -1.63 2.50 -7.34
N TYR A 79 -0.35 2.68 -6.99
CA TYR A 79 0.78 1.95 -7.57
C TYR A 79 1.56 1.20 -6.49
N SER A 80 2.17 0.07 -6.88
CA SER A 80 3.06 -0.68 -5.99
C SER A 80 4.46 -0.07 -6.00
N THR A 81 5.00 0.21 -4.81
CA THR A 81 6.34 0.74 -4.59
C THR A 81 7.37 -0.37 -4.68
N ARG A 82 7.61 -0.89 -5.89
CA ARG A 82 8.52 -2.01 -6.16
C ARG A 82 9.30 -1.76 -7.45
N ILE A 83 10.34 -2.55 -7.66
CA ILE A 83 11.05 -2.55 -8.94
C ILE A 83 10.06 -2.99 -10.03
N GLN A 84 9.88 -2.15 -11.04
CA GLN A 84 8.96 -2.39 -12.15
C GLN A 84 9.69 -2.19 -13.47
N ARG A 85 9.52 -3.13 -14.41
CA ARG A 85 10.10 -3.04 -15.76
C ARG A 85 8.99 -2.91 -16.78
N GLN A 86 9.08 -1.88 -17.61
CA GLN A 86 8.14 -1.61 -18.70
C GLN A 86 8.94 -1.37 -19.99
N GLY A 87 9.06 -2.41 -20.82
CA GLY A 87 9.88 -2.37 -22.02
C GLY A 87 11.34 -1.99 -21.72
N ARG A 88 11.74 -0.80 -22.20
CA ARG A 88 13.10 -0.24 -22.02
C ARG A 88 13.29 0.52 -20.71
N TYR A 89 12.21 0.76 -19.98
CA TYR A 89 12.21 1.49 -18.73
C TYR A 89 12.23 0.53 -17.54
N CYS A 90 13.03 0.86 -16.54
CA CYS A 90 13.05 0.19 -15.25
C CYS A 90 12.94 1.26 -14.16
N HIS A 91 11.92 1.13 -13.30
CA HIS A 91 11.69 2.01 -12.17
C HIS A 91 12.10 1.28 -10.90
N VAL A 92 13.05 1.86 -10.17
CA VAL A 92 13.57 1.30 -8.91
C VAL A 92 13.26 2.29 -7.79
N PRO A 93 12.43 1.93 -6.80
CA PRO A 93 12.17 2.79 -5.66
C PRO A 93 13.42 2.88 -4.79
N ILE A 94 13.80 4.09 -4.38
CA ILE A 94 14.92 4.31 -3.48
C ILE A 94 14.41 4.13 -2.06
N THR A 95 14.63 2.95 -1.49
CA THR A 95 14.33 2.69 -0.08
C THR A 95 15.32 3.45 0.79
N ARG A 96 14.82 4.41 1.57
CA ARG A 96 15.61 4.96 2.68
C ARG A 96 15.53 4.01 3.88
N PRO A 97 16.58 3.93 4.72
CA PRO A 97 16.41 3.38 6.05
C PRO A 97 15.26 4.13 6.74
N VAL A 98 14.37 3.35 7.36
CA VAL A 98 13.19 3.90 8.07
C VAL A 98 13.71 4.52 9.36
N ASP A 99 13.98 5.83 9.33
CA ASP A 99 14.22 6.60 10.54
C ASP A 99 12.86 7.00 11.12
N ASP A 100 12.59 6.60 12.36
CA ASP A 100 11.27 6.75 13.01
C ASP A 100 10.87 8.23 13.28
N GLN A 101 11.76 9.19 13.01
CA GLN A 101 11.55 10.63 13.26
C GLN A 101 11.18 11.46 12.02
N GLN A 102 11.14 10.86 10.82
CA GLN A 102 10.81 11.63 9.62
C GLN A 102 9.38 11.33 9.16
N PRO A 103 8.52 12.35 8.92
CA PRO A 103 7.22 12.11 8.29
C PRO A 103 7.46 11.37 6.99
N GLU A 104 6.56 10.44 6.63
CA GLU A 104 6.65 9.64 5.41
C GLU A 104 6.81 10.51 4.17
N THR A 105 8.07 10.84 3.84
CA THR A 105 8.41 11.70 2.71
C THR A 105 8.11 10.96 1.41
N GLU A 106 7.80 11.74 0.39
CA GLU A 106 7.63 11.30 -0.99
C GLU A 106 8.73 10.30 -1.41
N THR A 107 8.30 9.12 -1.87
CA THR A 107 9.22 8.07 -2.32
C THR A 107 9.98 8.55 -3.55
N LYS A 108 11.32 8.61 -3.46
CA LYS A 108 12.16 8.91 -4.62
C LYS A 108 12.32 7.67 -5.50
N TRP A 109 12.29 7.87 -6.81
CA TRP A 109 12.40 6.80 -7.80
C TRP A 109 13.62 7.01 -8.70
N LEU A 110 14.35 5.94 -8.97
CA LEU A 110 15.38 5.88 -10.01
C LEU A 110 14.74 5.33 -11.28
N ALA A 111 14.75 6.14 -12.35
CA ALA A 111 14.32 5.71 -13.69
C ALA A 111 15.55 5.33 -14.52
N VAL A 112 15.67 4.06 -14.87
CA VAL A 112 16.74 3.52 -15.70
C VAL A 112 16.20 3.24 -17.10
N VAL A 113 16.85 3.77 -18.12
CA VAL A 113 16.45 3.60 -19.52
C VAL A 113 17.55 2.86 -20.27
N ASN A 114 17.24 1.70 -20.84
CA ASN A 114 18.18 0.99 -21.71
C ASN A 114 18.13 1.55 -23.13
N LYS A 115 19.14 2.32 -23.51
CA LYS A 115 19.27 2.93 -24.85
C LYS A 115 19.65 1.93 -25.96
N ALA A 116 20.11 0.73 -25.62
CA ALA A 116 20.56 -0.28 -26.58
C ALA A 116 19.45 -1.23 -27.06
N ALA A 117 18.25 -1.19 -26.46
CA ALA A 117 17.09 -1.91 -26.97
C ALA A 117 16.51 -1.11 -28.16
N GLY A 118 16.83 -1.57 -29.36
CA GLY A 118 16.64 -0.87 -30.63
C GLY A 118 15.21 -0.49 -30.99
N SER A 119 15.15 0.47 -31.90
CA SER A 119 14.05 0.80 -32.81
C SER A 119 13.53 -0.43 -33.56
N GLU A 120 12.21 -0.62 -33.52
CA GLU A 120 11.43 -1.23 -34.60
C GLU A 120 10.28 -0.28 -34.93
#